data_AF-A0A1R3IQP1-F1
#
_entry.id   AF-A0A1R3IQP1-F1
#
_cell.length_a   1.000
_cell.length_b   1.000
_cell.length_c   1.000
_cell.angle_alpha   90.00
_cell.angle_beta   90.00
_cell.angle_gamma   90.00
#
_symmetry.space_group_name_H-M   'P 1'
#
loop_
_entity.id
_entity.type
_entity.pdbx_description
1 polymer ?
#
loop_
_entity_poly.entity_id
_entity_poly.type
_entity_poly.pdbx_seq_one_letter_code
_entity_poly.pdbx_strand_id
1 'polypeptide(L)' 'MEICHHPFPMLSEVASCYRITIVGGSIPELCNGRLYNTCCVFGSDEKLKAKHRKIHLFDIDIPGDISYKESDLFAAGD' A
#
# COMPACT_ATOMS: atom_id res chain seq x y z
N MET A 1 16.52 -1.54 -6.72
CA MET A 1 15.22 -1.43 -6.03
C MET A 1 14.19 -1.93 -7.03
N GLU A 2 13.90 -3.23 -7.01
CA GLU A 2 12.96 -3.83 -7.97
C GLU A 2 11.58 -3.22 -7.75
N ILE A 3 11.09 -2.50 -8.75
CA ILE A 3 9.72 -2.00 -8.75
C ILE A 3 8.88 -3.14 -9.30
N CYS A 4 8.21 -3.88 -8.41
CA CYS A 4 7.16 -4.82 -8.79
C CYS A 4 6.12 -4.08 -9.64
N HIS A 5 5.83 -4.60 -10.84
CA HIS A 5 4.86 -4.06 -11.79
C HIS A 5 3.45 -3.96 -11.16
N HIS A 6 3.11 -2.81 -10.57
CA HIS A 6 1.83 -2.49 -9.93
C HIS A 6 1.54 -0.98 -10.12
N PRO A 7 0.34 -0.42 -9.83
CA PRO A 7 -0.16 0.89 -10.32
C PRO A 7 0.63 2.14 -9.90
N PHE A 8 1.79 1.97 -9.28
CA PHE A 8 2.74 3.02 -8.92
C PHE A 8 3.16 3.94 -10.08
N PRO A 9 3.36 3.46 -11.33
CA PRO A 9 3.72 4.34 -12.44
C PRO A 9 2.66 5.40 -12.72
N MET A 10 1.37 5.04 -12.67
CA MET A 10 0.27 5.98 -12.93
C MET A 10 0.21 7.08 -11.86
N LEU A 11 0.28 6.71 -10.57
CA LEU A 11 0.24 7.70 -9.49
C LEU A 11 1.48 8.62 -9.51
N SER A 12 2.64 8.08 -9.87
CA SER A 12 3.89 8.85 -9.98
C SER A 12 3.83 9.85 -11.13
N GLU A 13 3.34 9.41 -12.30
CA GLU A 13 3.15 10.24 -13.49
C GLU A 13 2.16 11.38 -13.23
N VAL A 14 1.02 11.08 -12.60
CA VAL A 14 0.02 12.11 -12.25
C VAL A 14 0.62 13.13 -11.26
N ALA A 15 1.40 12.68 -10.27
CA ALA A 15 2.03 13.57 -9.30
C ALA A 15 2.98 14.59 -9.99
N SER A 16 3.79 14.14 -10.94
CA SER A 16 4.71 15.02 -11.68
C SER A 16 3.98 15.91 -12.69
N CYS A 17 3.03 15.38 -13.46
CA CYS A 17 2.25 16.13 -14.45
C CYS A 17 1.53 17.33 -13.84
N TYR A 18 0.93 17.14 -12.67
CA TYR A 18 0.20 18.20 -11.98
C TYR A 18 1.04 18.96 -10.95
N ARG A 19 2.32 18.59 -10.77
CA ARG A 19 3.24 19.16 -9.76
C ARG A 19 2.64 19.15 -8.35
N ILE A 20 2.02 18.03 -7.98
CA ILE A 20 1.41 17.81 -6.66
C ILE A 20 2.08 16.65 -5.93
N THR A 21 1.83 16.55 -4.62
CA THR A 21 2.14 15.35 -3.85
C THR A 21 0.89 14.49 -3.73
N ILE A 22 1.01 13.19 -3.99
CA ILE A 22 -0.09 12.23 -3.92
C ILE A 22 0.17 11.23 -2.80
N VAL A 23 -0.78 11.10 -1.88
CA VAL A 23 -0.90 9.96 -0.97
C VAL A 23 -1.75 8.92 -1.68
N GLY A 24 -1.13 7.85 -2.16
CA GLY A 24 -1.75 6.87 -3.07
C GLY A 24 -2.80 5.94 -2.45
N GLY A 25 -3.07 6.08 -1.14
CA GLY A 25 -3.91 5.14 -0.41
C GLY A 25 -3.30 3.75 -0.34
N SER A 26 -4.06 2.75 0.13
CA SER A 26 -3.59 1.38 0.30
C SER A 26 -3.83 0.51 -0.93
N ILE A 27 -2.78 -0.14 -1.44
CA ILE A 27 -2.86 -1.20 -2.44
C ILE A 27 -2.08 -2.44 -2.01
N PRO A 28 -2.43 -3.65 -2.50
CA PRO A 28 -1.62 -4.84 -2.27
C PRO A 28 -0.22 -4.71 -2.90
N GLU A 29 0.82 -4.95 -2.10
CA GLU A 29 2.22 -5.03 -2.53
C GLU A 29 2.73 -6.45 -2.29
N LEU A 30 3.16 -7.15 -3.34
CA LEU A 30 3.89 -8.41 -3.20
C LEU A 30 5.39 -8.11 -3.05
N CYS A 31 5.98 -8.48 -1.91
CA CYS A 31 7.41 -8.29 -1.65
C CYS A 31 7.97 -9.49 -0.88
N ASN A 32 9.05 -10.09 -1.40
CA ASN A 32 9.70 -11.25 -0.80
C ASN A 32 8.72 -12.40 -0.48
N GLY A 33 7.76 -12.65 -1.37
CA GLY A 33 6.75 -13.71 -1.21
C GLY A 33 5.65 -13.41 -0.19
N ARG A 34 5.61 -12.21 0.39
CA ARG A 34 4.56 -11.76 1.31
C ARG A 34 3.75 -10.63 0.70
N LEU A 35 2.44 -10.64 0.93
CA LEU A 35 1.55 -9.57 0.52
C LEU A 35 1.44 -8.54 1.64
N TYR A 36 1.48 -7.25 1.32
CA TYR A 36 1.35 -6.17 2.29
C TYR A 36 0.30 -5.16 1.85
N ASN A 37 -0.50 -4.67 2.79
CA ASN A 37 -1.35 -3.51 2.57
C ASN A 37 -0.46 -2.26 2.62
N THR A 38 -0.23 -1.63 1.47
CA THR A 38 0.85 -0.65 1.30
C THR A 38 0.34 0.68 0.77
N CYS A 39 0.69 1.76 1.47
CA CYS A 39 0.48 3.13 1.04
C CYS A 39 1.78 3.77 0.58
N CYS A 40 1.78 4.26 -0.66
CA CYS A 40 2.92 4.98 -1.25
C CYS A 40 2.61 6.48 -1.36
N VAL A 41 3.62 7.31 -1.11
CA VAL A 41 3.53 8.76 -1.28
C VAL A 41 4.47 9.17 -2.42
N PHE A 42 3.92 9.77 -3.47
CA PHE A 42 4.69 10.27 -4.61
C PHE A 42 4.77 11.79 -4.55
N GLY A 43 5.97 12.33 -4.72
CA GLY A 43 6.19 13.77 -4.79
C GLY A 43 5.95 14.31 -6.20
N SER A 44 5.94 15.64 -6.30
CA SER A 44 5.81 16.37 -7.56
C SER A 44 6.99 16.17 -8.53
N ASP A 45 8.04 15.49 -8.11
CA ASP A 45 9.24 15.15 -8.88
C ASP A 45 9.25 13.68 -9.32
N GLU A 46 8.09 13.00 -9.31
CA GLU A 46 7.93 11.58 -9.68
C GLU A 46 8.65 10.61 -8.74
N LYS A 47 9.20 11.09 -7.61
CA LYS A 47 9.90 10.22 -6.66
C LYS A 47 8.96 9.71 -5.59
N LEU A 48 9.10 8.43 -5.27
CA LEU A 48 8.55 7.86 -4.05
C LEU A 48 9.19 8.54 -2.84
N LYS A 49 8.39 9.24 -2.04
CA LYS A 49 8.82 9.97 -0.84
C LYS A 49 8.69 9.12 0.42
N ALA A 50 7.64 8.31 0.50
CA ALA A 50 7.40 7.44 1.63
C ALA A 50 6.64 6.19 1.19
N LYS A 51 6.83 5.12 1.94
CA LYS A 51 6.07 3.88 1.82
C LYS A 51 5.71 3.41 3.23
N HIS A 52 4.43 3.17 3.47
CA HIS A 52 3.92 2.67 4.73
C HIS A 52 3.20 1.35 4.50
N ARG A 53 3.65 0.30 5.17
CA ARG A 53 2.92 -0.98 5.23
C ARG A 53 2.07 -0.96 6.49
N LYS A 54 0.80 -1.31 6.37
CA LYS A 54 -0.15 -1.29 7.49
C LYS A 54 0.37 -2.17 8.63
N ILE A 55 0.60 -1.56 9.79
CA ILE A 55 1.20 -2.23 10.96
C ILE A 55 0.12 -3.00 11.74
N HIS A 56 -1.06 -2.39 11.91
CA HIS A 56 -2.19 -3.01 12.61
C HIS A 56 -3.19 -3.51 11.58
N LEU A 57 -3.18 -4.82 11.35
CA LEU A 57 -4.08 -5.47 10.43
C LEU A 57 -5.50 -5.53 10.99
N PHE A 58 -6.47 -5.53 10.09
CA PHE A 58 -7.89 -5.56 10.45
C PHE A 58 -8.35 -7.01 10.65
N ASP A 59 -8.19 -7.48 11.88
CA ASP A 59 -8.69 -8.77 12.32
C ASP A 59 -9.85 -8.55 13.29
N ILE A 60 -11.04 -8.97 12.89
CA ILE A 60 -12.26 -8.90 13.68
C ILE A 60 -12.93 -10.27 13.75
N ASP A 61 -13.48 -10.58 14.91
CA ASP A 61 -14.29 -11.77 15.13
C ASP A 61 -15.43 -11.41 16.08
N ILE A 62 -16.63 -11.28 15.52
CA ILE A 62 -17.86 -10.96 16.23
C ILE A 62 -18.76 -12.20 16.17
N PRO A 63 -18.86 -12.98 17.27
CA PRO A 63 -19.62 -14.21 17.29
C PRO A 63 -21.09 -14.00 16.89
N GLY A 64 -21.53 -14.76 15.88
CA GLY A 64 -22.89 -14.67 15.35
C GLY A 64 -23.14 -13.55 14.35
N ASP A 65 -22.11 -12.77 13.98
CA ASP A 65 -22.22 -11.69 13.00
C ASP A 65 -21.14 -11.83 11.91
N ILE A 66 -19.93 -11.30 12.13
CA ILE A 66 -18.86 -11.27 11.12
C ILE A 66 -17.52 -11.73 11.70
N SER A 67 -16.81 -12.55 10.93
CA SER A 67 -15.41 -12.90 11.17
C SER A 67 -14.61 -12.56 9.92
N TYR A 68 -13.59 -11.73 10.05
CA TYR A 68 -12.70 -11.34 8.96
C TYR A 68 -11.29 -11.11 9.50
N LYS A 69 -10.30 -11.75 8.89
CA LYS A 69 -8.89 -11.62 9.27
C LYS A 69 -8.08 -11.18 8.07
N GLU A 70 -7.71 -9.90 8.03
CA GLU A 70 -6.78 -9.38 7.02
C GLU A 70 -5.43 -10.11 7.10
N SER A 71 -5.04 -10.56 8.30
CA SER A 71 -3.80 -11.30 8.55
C SER A 71 -3.73 -12.69 7.93
N ASP A 72 -4.84 -13.26 7.46
CA ASP A 72 -4.84 -14.52 6.70
C ASP A 72 -4.19 -14.35 5.32
N LEU A 73 -4.18 -13.12 4.78
CA LEU A 73 -3.69 -12.81 3.43
C LEU A 73 -2.50 -11.85 3.44
N PHE A 74 -2.52 -10.84 4.32
CA PHE A 74 -1.51 -9.79 4.38
C PHE A 74 -0.59 -9.96 5.58
N ALA A 75 0.69 -9.69 5.38
CA ALA A 75 1.66 -9.52 6.45
C ALA A 75 1.61 -8.08 6.99
N ALA A 76 1.85 -7.94 8.29
CA ALA A 76 1.99 -6.64 8.94
C ALA A 76 3.28 -5.93 8.49
N GLY A 77 3.23 -4.61 8.47
CA GLY A 77 4.43 -3.76 8.38
C GLY A 77 5.19 -3.68 9.70
N ASP A 78 6.29 -2.91 9.66
CA ASP A 78 7.19 -2.62 10.78
C ASP A 78 7.21 -1.10 11.10
#